data_AF-A0A2L0PMW1-F1
#
_entry.id   AF-A0A2L0PMW1-F1
#
_cell.length_a   1.000
_cell.length_b   1.000
_cell.length_c   1.000
_cell.angle_alpha   90.00
_cell.angle_beta   90.00
_cell.angle_gamma   90.00
#
_symmetry.space_group_name_H-M   'P 1'
#
loop_
_entity.id
_entity.type
_entity.pdbx_description
1 polymer ?
#
loop_
_entity_poly.entity_id
_entity_poly.type
_entity_poly.pdbx_seq_one_letter_code
_entity_poly.pdbx_strand_id
1 'polypeptide(L)'
;MLAHNLSSYVFMQKNRFLQNQHAGIEYASFLGEVYEAYFYESLLKVVQTEGLDLRLAAKGPYAPVKKHYVKTGFFCTGDGKCVYNMQGAAFAEFDCLAIGAEVVYFYECSISNKCNAALKKEMLKKKVLLEYLFPQHQIIPVVVSAHEAVVAYCERWKVDGIEAWQVVIPDMDCVALAHGNQPKSLPKPKQIMSLQELNYLIAPTPYFEQLAELTAALAHTNGLQDAYAACQNIQAEWFSRLYWGMVSGSSVGLEAAKSWDKVIVAVDLTKNVHPTLRYYAYQEAQHRFFEFTPELEPLKRIKFSRLELVKILPIMQFKSDEALQELQQELRQFRYKVNKCESLSQVG
;
A
#
# COMPACT_ATOMS: atom_id res chain seq x y z
N MET A 1 11.13 -29.89 -7.03
CA MET A 1 11.25 -28.74 -7.96
C MET A 1 10.98 -27.41 -7.26
N LEU A 2 9.83 -27.25 -6.56
CA LEU A 2 9.49 -26.03 -5.80
C LEU A 2 10.60 -25.53 -4.85
N ALA A 3 11.16 -26.42 -4.01
CA ALA A 3 12.22 -26.05 -3.08
C ALA A 3 13.54 -25.57 -3.74
N HIS A 4 13.81 -25.96 -5.00
CA HIS A 4 15.04 -25.56 -5.67
C HIS A 4 15.04 -24.09 -6.12
N ASN A 5 13.88 -23.54 -6.45
CA ASN A 5 13.79 -22.15 -6.88
C ASN A 5 13.79 -21.18 -5.70
N LEU A 6 13.26 -21.59 -4.54
CA LEU A 6 13.23 -20.77 -3.32
C LEU A 6 14.63 -20.27 -2.90
N SER A 7 15.66 -21.10 -3.05
CA SER A 7 17.03 -20.69 -2.73
C SER A 7 17.56 -19.59 -3.66
N SER A 8 16.91 -19.32 -4.79
CA SER A 8 17.30 -18.28 -5.77
C SER A 8 16.68 -16.91 -5.46
N TYR A 9 15.75 -16.81 -4.51
CA TYR A 9 15.14 -15.55 -4.09
C TYR A 9 16.09 -14.72 -3.23
N VAL A 10 15.93 -13.40 -3.25
CA VAL A 10 16.54 -12.50 -2.28
C VAL A 10 15.61 -12.41 -1.07
N PHE A 11 16.11 -12.83 0.09
CA PHE A 11 15.41 -12.70 1.36
C PHE A 11 16.07 -11.60 2.21
N MET A 12 15.38 -10.47 2.38
CA MET A 12 15.95 -9.29 3.06
C MET A 12 16.11 -9.52 4.56
N GLN A 13 15.24 -10.33 5.17
CA GLN A 13 15.31 -10.63 6.60
C GLN A 13 16.26 -11.78 6.94
N LYS A 14 16.84 -12.46 5.93
CA LYS A 14 17.73 -13.62 6.12
C LYS A 14 18.82 -13.39 7.16
N ASN A 15 19.58 -12.31 7.03
CA ASN A 15 20.73 -12.07 7.90
C ASN A 15 20.30 -11.82 9.36
N ARG A 16 19.18 -11.14 9.57
CA ARG A 16 18.60 -10.93 10.90
C ARG A 16 18.08 -12.23 11.50
N PHE A 17 17.39 -13.03 10.69
CA PHE A 17 16.94 -14.36 11.08
C PHE A 17 18.12 -15.28 11.48
N LEU A 18 19.22 -15.30 10.70
CA LEU A 18 20.40 -16.09 11.03
C LEU A 18 21.10 -15.64 12.33
N GLN A 19 20.99 -14.34 12.69
CA GLN A 19 21.49 -13.80 13.95
C GLN A 19 20.59 -14.15 15.15
N ASN A 20 19.28 -14.27 14.93
CA ASN A 20 18.30 -14.61 15.95
C ASN A 20 17.26 -15.61 15.40
N GLN A 21 17.59 -16.90 15.51
CA GLN A 21 16.82 -18.00 14.92
C GLN A 21 15.60 -18.40 15.75
N HIS A 22 15.42 -17.81 16.93
CA HIS A 22 14.33 -18.17 17.84
C HIS A 22 12.97 -17.66 17.36
N ALA A 23 11.89 -18.30 17.83
CA ALA A 23 10.53 -17.84 17.60
C ALA A 23 10.39 -16.38 18.05
N GLY A 24 10.10 -15.49 17.10
CA GLY A 24 10.16 -14.05 17.30
C GLY A 24 9.83 -13.26 16.04
N ILE A 25 10.03 -11.94 16.10
CA ILE A 25 9.69 -11.02 15.00
C ILE A 25 10.58 -11.27 13.79
N GLU A 26 11.86 -11.58 14.00
CA GLU A 26 12.83 -11.86 12.94
C GLU A 26 12.48 -13.15 12.19
N TYR A 27 12.15 -14.22 12.95
CA TYR A 27 11.67 -15.48 12.39
C TYR A 27 10.39 -15.26 11.57
N ALA A 28 9.39 -14.58 12.13
CA ALA A 28 8.14 -14.29 11.43
C ALA A 28 8.38 -13.48 10.15
N SER A 29 9.23 -12.45 10.21
CA SER A 29 9.49 -11.61 9.04
C SER A 29 10.18 -12.40 7.91
N PHE A 30 11.16 -13.26 8.23
CA PHE A 30 11.78 -14.14 7.24
C PHE A 30 10.80 -15.19 6.71
N LEU A 31 10.01 -15.81 7.58
CA LEU A 31 8.99 -16.77 7.18
C LEU A 31 7.94 -16.14 6.26
N GLY A 32 7.61 -14.86 6.44
CA GLY A 32 6.74 -14.10 5.54
C GLY A 32 7.30 -14.02 4.11
N GLU A 33 8.57 -13.66 3.96
CA GLU A 33 9.22 -13.61 2.64
C GLU A 33 9.31 -15.00 1.99
N VAL A 34 9.60 -16.04 2.78
CA VAL A 34 9.62 -17.43 2.31
C VAL A 34 8.22 -17.87 1.87
N TYR A 35 7.18 -17.48 2.62
CA TYR A 35 5.78 -17.79 2.32
C TYR A 35 5.32 -17.15 1.00
N GLU A 36 5.63 -15.87 0.78
CA GLU A 36 5.37 -15.19 -0.50
C GLU A 36 6.05 -15.91 -1.68
N ALA A 37 7.33 -16.25 -1.53
CA ALA A 37 8.09 -16.95 -2.57
C ALA A 37 7.52 -18.35 -2.84
N TYR A 38 7.16 -19.09 -1.79
CA TYR A 38 6.53 -20.39 -1.89
C TYR A 38 5.18 -20.33 -2.61
N PHE A 39 4.33 -19.37 -2.26
CA PHE A 39 3.05 -19.18 -2.92
C PHE A 39 3.23 -18.86 -4.41
N TYR A 40 4.12 -17.93 -4.75
CA TYR A 40 4.40 -17.56 -6.14
C TYR A 40 4.83 -18.77 -6.98
N GLU A 41 5.79 -19.55 -6.48
CA GLU A 41 6.29 -20.76 -7.17
C GLU A 41 5.21 -21.84 -7.28
N SER A 42 4.37 -21.99 -6.25
CA SER A 42 3.25 -22.95 -6.25
C SER A 42 2.19 -22.56 -7.28
N LEU A 43 1.81 -21.28 -7.34
CA LEU A 43 0.87 -20.77 -8.34
C LEU A 43 1.44 -20.92 -9.75
N LEU A 44 2.72 -20.60 -9.97
CA LEU A 44 3.38 -20.79 -11.26
C LEU A 44 3.30 -22.25 -11.72
N LYS A 45 3.56 -23.19 -10.81
CA LYS A 45 3.47 -24.61 -11.10
C LYS A 45 2.05 -25.00 -11.50
N VAL A 46 1.03 -24.56 -10.76
CA VAL A 46 -0.39 -24.83 -11.07
C VAL A 46 -0.75 -24.31 -12.46
N VAL A 47 -0.43 -23.04 -12.76
CA VAL A 47 -0.67 -22.44 -14.08
C VAL A 47 0.02 -23.24 -15.20
N GLN A 48 1.22 -23.75 -14.95
CA GLN A 48 1.95 -24.57 -15.92
C GLN A 48 1.34 -25.96 -16.12
N THR A 49 0.95 -26.64 -15.05
CA THR A 49 0.48 -28.03 -15.11
C THR A 49 -0.97 -28.15 -15.53
N GLU A 50 -1.81 -27.19 -15.14
CA GLU A 50 -3.24 -27.18 -15.47
C GLU A 50 -3.53 -26.44 -16.78
N GLY A 51 -2.52 -25.78 -17.38
CA GLY A 51 -2.67 -25.08 -18.66
C GLY A 51 -3.61 -23.89 -18.58
N LEU A 52 -3.70 -23.25 -17.41
CA LEU A 52 -4.52 -22.05 -17.22
C LEU A 52 -4.00 -20.92 -18.13
N ASP A 53 -4.92 -20.20 -18.77
CA ASP A 53 -4.61 -19.01 -19.56
C ASP A 53 -4.36 -17.80 -18.66
N LEU A 54 -3.30 -17.93 -17.84
CA LEU A 54 -2.84 -16.92 -16.91
C LEU A 54 -1.33 -16.73 -17.09
N ARG A 55 -0.89 -15.48 -17.00
CA ARG A 55 0.53 -15.12 -16.96
C ARG A 55 0.83 -14.37 -15.67
N LEU A 56 1.80 -14.86 -14.91
CA LEU A 56 2.26 -14.21 -13.69
C LEU A 56 3.20 -13.04 -14.02
N ALA A 57 3.03 -11.91 -13.34
CA ALA A 57 4.00 -10.82 -13.42
C ALA A 57 5.35 -11.28 -12.82
N ALA A 58 6.45 -10.96 -13.50
CA ALA A 58 7.79 -11.35 -13.05
C ALA A 58 8.15 -10.73 -11.68
N LYS A 59 8.52 -11.59 -10.73
CA LYS A 59 9.02 -11.26 -9.37
C LYS A 59 10.27 -12.10 -9.07
N GLY A 60 11.07 -11.67 -8.09
CA GLY A 60 12.16 -12.44 -7.50
C GLY A 60 13.21 -12.87 -8.53
N PRO A 61 13.53 -14.17 -8.63
CA PRO A 61 14.58 -14.65 -9.52
C PRO A 61 14.22 -14.52 -11.00
N TYR A 62 12.94 -14.33 -11.36
CA TYR A 62 12.51 -14.14 -12.75
C TYR A 62 12.55 -12.69 -13.22
N ALA A 63 12.91 -11.76 -12.33
CA ALA A 63 13.06 -10.36 -12.66
C ALA A 63 14.33 -10.11 -13.51
N PRO A 64 14.31 -9.10 -14.42
CA PRO A 64 15.46 -8.79 -15.24
C PRO A 64 16.65 -8.31 -14.40
N VAL A 65 17.84 -8.84 -14.73
CA VAL A 65 19.11 -8.52 -14.03
C VAL A 65 19.46 -7.04 -14.12
N LYS A 66 19.15 -6.40 -15.26
CA LYS A 66 19.39 -4.97 -15.49
C LYS A 66 18.18 -4.15 -15.08
N LYS A 67 18.35 -3.44 -13.97
CA LYS A 67 17.35 -2.51 -13.41
C LYS A 67 17.13 -1.34 -14.38
N HIS A 68 15.94 -1.25 -14.94
CA HIS A 68 15.49 -0.04 -15.64
C HIS A 68 14.52 0.66 -14.73
N TYR A 69 14.94 1.77 -14.13
CA TYR A 69 14.06 2.55 -13.28
C TYR A 69 12.86 3.04 -14.11
N VAL A 70 11.65 2.72 -13.65
CA VAL A 70 10.41 3.16 -14.26
C VAL A 70 9.84 4.28 -13.39
N LYS A 71 9.67 5.48 -13.98
CA LYS A 71 9.07 6.62 -13.29
C LYS A 71 7.58 6.38 -13.02
N THR A 72 6.85 5.79 -13.95
CA THR A 72 5.42 5.45 -13.78
C THR A 72 5.14 4.14 -14.49
N GLY A 73 4.57 3.18 -13.76
CA GLY A 73 4.41 1.80 -14.21
C GLY A 73 4.98 0.78 -13.21
N PHE A 74 4.74 -0.49 -13.51
CA PHE A 74 5.30 -1.63 -12.79
C PHE A 74 6.81 -1.74 -12.99
N PHE A 75 7.49 -2.08 -11.91
CA PHE A 75 8.94 -2.23 -11.82
C PHE A 75 9.28 -3.29 -10.78
N CYS A 76 10.43 -3.95 -10.97
CA CYS A 76 10.94 -4.91 -10.00
C CYS A 76 12.08 -4.30 -9.21
N THR A 77 11.93 -4.21 -7.89
CA THR A 77 12.96 -3.64 -7.01
C THR A 77 14.22 -4.50 -6.98
N GLY A 78 15.29 -3.96 -6.39
CA GLY A 78 16.58 -4.67 -6.36
C GLY A 78 16.59 -5.98 -5.56
N ASP A 79 15.65 -6.11 -4.65
CA ASP A 79 15.33 -7.29 -3.84
C ASP A 79 14.22 -8.15 -4.46
N GLY A 80 13.80 -7.84 -5.69
CA GLY A 80 12.91 -8.69 -6.46
C GLY A 80 11.42 -8.49 -6.18
N LYS A 81 10.98 -7.41 -5.53
CA LYS A 81 9.55 -7.13 -5.28
C LYS A 81 8.89 -6.53 -6.51
N CYS A 82 7.62 -6.85 -6.75
CA CYS A 82 6.82 -6.21 -7.80
C CYS A 82 6.17 -4.94 -7.25
N VAL A 83 6.51 -3.78 -7.80
CA VAL A 83 6.04 -2.49 -7.32
C VAL A 83 5.48 -1.68 -8.48
N TYR A 84 4.33 -1.04 -8.28
CA TYR A 84 3.86 0.03 -9.16
C TYR A 84 4.40 1.37 -8.67
N ASN A 85 5.17 2.05 -9.53
CA ASN A 85 5.65 3.41 -9.29
C ASN A 85 4.69 4.44 -9.88
N MET A 86 4.56 5.57 -9.20
CA MET A 86 3.84 6.74 -9.67
C MET A 86 4.71 7.99 -9.49
N GLN A 87 5.03 8.66 -10.60
CA GLN A 87 5.95 9.82 -10.65
C GLN A 87 7.28 9.60 -9.89
N GLY A 88 7.74 8.35 -9.85
CA GLY A 88 9.01 7.94 -9.31
C GLY A 88 9.02 7.48 -7.86
N ALA A 89 7.86 7.47 -7.20
CA ALA A 89 7.67 6.93 -5.87
C ALA A 89 6.92 5.59 -5.94
N ALA A 90 7.30 4.64 -5.08
CA ALA A 90 6.56 3.40 -4.91
C ALA A 90 5.16 3.71 -4.36
N PHE A 91 4.13 3.31 -5.09
CA PHE A 91 2.74 3.57 -4.73
C PHE A 91 2.04 2.33 -4.14
N ALA A 92 2.30 1.15 -4.73
CA ALA A 92 1.81 -0.13 -4.25
C ALA A 92 2.85 -1.24 -4.54
N GLU A 93 3.01 -2.15 -3.59
CA GLU A 93 3.78 -3.39 -3.75
C GLU A 93 2.80 -4.56 -3.88
N PHE A 94 3.10 -5.56 -4.72
CA PHE A 94 2.26 -6.72 -4.94
C PHE A 94 3.04 -8.02 -4.70
N ASP A 95 2.45 -8.94 -3.93
CA ASP A 95 3.11 -10.22 -3.66
C ASP A 95 3.07 -11.12 -4.88
N CYS A 96 1.93 -11.17 -5.56
CA CYS A 96 1.76 -11.81 -6.85
C CYS A 96 0.65 -11.13 -7.68
N LEU A 97 0.86 -11.04 -8.99
CA LEU A 97 -0.13 -10.62 -9.97
C LEU A 97 -0.25 -11.71 -11.04
N ALA A 98 -1.49 -12.15 -11.33
CA ALA A 98 -1.78 -13.07 -12.42
C ALA A 98 -2.74 -12.40 -13.41
N ILE A 99 -2.34 -12.36 -14.68
CA ILE A 99 -3.04 -11.65 -15.75
C ILE A 99 -3.60 -12.69 -16.71
N GLY A 100 -4.93 -12.73 -16.84
CA GLY A 100 -5.65 -13.47 -17.87
C GLY A 100 -6.18 -12.54 -18.96
N ALA A 101 -7.01 -13.09 -19.86
CA ALA A 101 -7.58 -12.31 -20.97
C ALA A 101 -8.55 -11.22 -20.52
N GLU A 102 -9.36 -11.48 -19.48
CA GLU A 102 -10.42 -10.58 -19.00
C GLU A 102 -10.36 -10.36 -17.48
N VAL A 103 -9.34 -10.90 -16.81
CA VAL A 103 -9.24 -10.90 -15.35
C VAL A 103 -7.81 -10.62 -14.91
N VAL A 104 -7.67 -9.85 -13.84
CA VAL A 104 -6.42 -9.67 -13.11
C VAL A 104 -6.63 -10.09 -11.66
N TYR A 105 -5.91 -11.12 -11.25
CA TYR A 105 -5.81 -11.48 -9.84
C TYR A 105 -4.63 -10.77 -9.22
N PHE A 106 -4.81 -10.25 -8.01
CA PHE A 106 -3.69 -9.90 -7.15
C PHE A 106 -3.81 -10.59 -5.81
N TYR A 107 -2.69 -11.13 -5.36
CA TYR A 107 -2.62 -11.92 -4.15
C TYR A 107 -1.81 -11.17 -3.10
N GLU A 108 -2.34 -11.08 -1.89
CA GLU A 108 -1.63 -10.58 -0.71
C GLU A 108 -1.44 -11.72 0.27
N CYS A 109 -0.19 -12.06 0.53
CA CYS A 109 0.20 -13.18 1.36
C CYS A 109 0.38 -12.72 2.81
N SER A 110 -0.18 -13.47 3.76
CA SER A 110 -0.05 -13.19 5.18
C SER A 110 0.19 -14.46 5.98
N ILE A 111 1.29 -14.45 6.74
CA ILE A 111 1.54 -15.44 7.80
C ILE A 111 1.07 -14.94 9.17
N SER A 112 0.47 -13.75 9.24
CA SER A 112 -0.10 -13.24 10.48
C SER A 112 -1.31 -14.08 10.85
N ASN A 113 -1.40 -14.51 12.11
CA ASN A 113 -2.60 -15.15 12.65
C ASN A 113 -3.74 -14.14 12.94
N LYS A 114 -3.52 -12.85 12.67
CA LYS A 114 -4.49 -11.78 12.83
C LYS A 114 -4.81 -11.15 11.48
N CYS A 115 -6.10 -11.07 11.20
CA CYS A 115 -6.65 -10.22 10.17
C CYS A 115 -7.09 -8.88 10.78
N ASN A 116 -6.83 -7.77 10.10
CA ASN A 116 -7.22 -6.45 10.61
C ASN A 116 -7.74 -5.54 9.49
N ALA A 117 -8.37 -4.43 9.89
CA ALA A 117 -8.96 -3.46 8.96
C ALA A 117 -7.91 -2.77 8.05
N ALA A 118 -6.64 -2.74 8.45
CA ALA A 118 -5.58 -2.15 7.64
C ALA A 118 -5.26 -3.02 6.41
N LEU A 119 -5.24 -4.35 6.55
CA LEU A 119 -5.11 -5.27 5.42
C LEU A 119 -6.25 -5.07 4.42
N LYS A 120 -7.51 -5.04 4.88
CA LYS A 120 -8.67 -4.79 4.00
C LYS A 120 -8.52 -3.47 3.24
N LYS A 121 -8.11 -2.40 3.93
CA LYS A 121 -7.92 -1.09 3.31
C LYS A 121 -6.85 -1.13 2.21
N GLU A 122 -5.72 -1.77 2.48
CA GLU A 122 -4.64 -1.90 1.50
C GLU A 122 -5.08 -2.74 0.29
N MET A 123 -5.84 -3.81 0.51
CA MET A 123 -6.48 -4.59 -0.56
C MET A 123 -7.39 -3.72 -1.42
N LEU A 124 -8.30 -2.95 -0.82
CA LEU A 124 -9.20 -2.09 -1.58
C LEU A 124 -8.46 -0.99 -2.35
N LYS A 125 -7.42 -0.38 -1.75
CA LYS A 125 -6.56 0.60 -2.43
C LYS A 125 -5.87 0.00 -3.66
N LYS A 126 -5.30 -1.21 -3.51
CA LYS A 126 -4.67 -1.96 -4.61
C LYS A 126 -5.69 -2.36 -5.68
N LYS A 127 -6.90 -2.75 -5.28
CA LYS A 127 -8.01 -3.05 -6.19
C LYS A 127 -8.34 -1.84 -7.06
N VAL A 128 -8.58 -0.69 -6.44
CA VAL A 128 -8.86 0.57 -7.15
C VAL A 128 -7.74 0.93 -8.13
N LEU A 129 -6.48 0.72 -7.73
CA LEU A 129 -5.33 0.89 -8.64
C LEU A 129 -5.44 0.05 -9.88
N LEU A 130 -5.67 -1.24 -9.69
CA LEU A 130 -5.73 -2.16 -10.81
C LEU A 130 -6.97 -1.91 -11.66
N GLU A 131 -8.08 -1.42 -11.11
CA GLU A 131 -9.27 -1.03 -11.88
C GLU A 131 -8.98 0.14 -12.83
N TYR A 132 -8.21 1.15 -12.38
CA TYR A 132 -7.75 2.22 -13.28
C TYR A 132 -6.72 1.73 -14.30
N LEU A 133 -5.80 0.87 -13.88
CA LEU A 133 -4.74 0.38 -14.77
C LEU A 133 -5.27 -0.60 -15.81
N PHE A 134 -6.27 -1.42 -15.48
CA PHE A 134 -6.82 -2.46 -16.34
C PHE A 134 -8.34 -2.28 -16.50
N PRO A 135 -8.81 -1.19 -17.15
CA PRO A 135 -10.23 -0.83 -17.20
C PRO A 135 -11.12 -1.84 -17.91
N GLN A 136 -10.53 -2.77 -18.67
CA GLN A 136 -11.24 -3.84 -19.39
C GLN A 136 -11.16 -5.20 -18.68
N HIS A 137 -10.59 -5.27 -17.48
CA HIS A 137 -10.43 -6.51 -16.73
C HIS A 137 -11.24 -6.47 -15.44
N GLN A 138 -11.79 -7.62 -15.06
CA GLN A 138 -12.26 -7.83 -13.70
C GLN A 138 -11.06 -7.93 -12.75
N ILE A 139 -11.06 -7.14 -11.68
CA ILE A 139 -10.02 -7.22 -10.66
C ILE A 139 -10.48 -8.10 -9.51
N ILE A 140 -9.72 -9.16 -9.22
CA ILE A 140 -10.01 -10.12 -8.16
C ILE A 140 -8.88 -10.07 -7.10
N PRO A 141 -9.07 -9.31 -6.00
CA PRO A 141 -8.25 -9.39 -4.81
C PRO A 141 -8.34 -10.77 -4.15
N VAL A 142 -7.22 -11.34 -3.74
CA VAL A 142 -7.17 -12.59 -2.98
C VAL A 142 -6.24 -12.45 -1.78
N VAL A 143 -6.76 -12.68 -0.57
CA VAL A 143 -5.93 -12.85 0.63
C VAL A 143 -5.47 -14.29 0.70
N VAL A 144 -4.17 -14.53 0.80
CA VAL A 144 -3.58 -15.87 0.92
C VAL A 144 -3.00 -16.02 2.32
N SER A 145 -3.46 -17.02 3.06
CA SER A 145 -3.04 -17.23 4.46
C SER A 145 -2.77 -18.69 4.77
N ALA A 146 -1.76 -18.94 5.62
CA ALA A 146 -1.52 -20.26 6.19
C ALA A 146 -2.53 -20.61 7.30
N HIS A 147 -3.18 -19.60 7.88
CA HIS A 147 -4.10 -19.74 9.00
C HIS A 147 -5.56 -19.77 8.55
N GLU A 148 -6.23 -20.90 8.77
CA GLU A 148 -7.65 -21.10 8.44
C GLU A 148 -8.56 -20.05 9.10
N ALA A 149 -8.31 -19.69 10.37
CA ALA A 149 -9.09 -18.67 11.07
C ALA A 149 -9.03 -17.28 10.40
N VAL A 150 -7.91 -16.94 9.75
CA VAL A 150 -7.77 -15.70 8.99
C VAL A 150 -8.58 -15.78 7.71
N VAL A 151 -8.53 -16.91 6.99
CA VAL A 151 -9.33 -17.14 5.79
C VAL A 151 -10.82 -17.04 6.12
N ALA A 152 -11.27 -17.74 7.16
CA ALA A 152 -12.66 -17.69 7.63
C ALA A 152 -13.10 -16.27 8.07
N TYR A 153 -12.21 -15.46 8.63
CA TYR A 153 -12.49 -14.05 8.91
C TYR A 153 -12.67 -13.23 7.63
N CYS A 154 -11.78 -13.42 6.65
CA CYS A 154 -11.78 -12.72 5.37
C CYS A 154 -12.97 -13.08 4.48
N GLU A 155 -13.63 -14.22 4.69
CA GLU A 155 -14.87 -14.58 4.00
C GLU A 155 -15.94 -13.48 4.07
N ARG A 156 -15.98 -12.70 5.16
CA ARG A 156 -16.89 -11.55 5.29
C ARG A 156 -16.57 -10.39 4.33
N TRP A 157 -15.42 -10.41 3.66
CA TRP A 157 -15.01 -9.39 2.68
C TRP A 157 -15.39 -9.76 1.24
N LYS A 158 -16.03 -10.92 1.02
CA LYS A 158 -16.58 -11.30 -0.29
C LYS A 158 -17.59 -10.28 -0.81
N VAL A 159 -18.30 -9.60 0.08
CA VAL A 159 -19.21 -8.50 -0.28
C VAL A 159 -18.50 -7.32 -0.95
N ASP A 160 -17.20 -7.14 -0.69
CA ASP A 160 -16.34 -6.14 -1.34
C ASP A 160 -15.59 -6.74 -2.56
N GLY A 161 -15.91 -7.98 -2.94
CA GLY A 161 -15.25 -8.74 -4.00
C GLY A 161 -13.84 -9.21 -3.65
N ILE A 162 -13.49 -9.34 -2.36
CA ILE A 162 -12.21 -9.90 -1.91
C ILE A 162 -12.37 -11.39 -1.60
N GLU A 163 -11.56 -12.23 -2.23
CA GLU A 163 -11.48 -13.66 -1.94
C GLU A 163 -10.44 -13.97 -0.86
N ALA A 164 -10.50 -15.17 -0.30
CA ALA A 164 -9.52 -15.66 0.66
C ALA A 164 -9.19 -17.13 0.42
N TRP A 165 -7.91 -17.46 0.29
CA TRP A 165 -7.42 -18.80 0.02
C TRP A 165 -6.52 -19.28 1.14
N GLN A 166 -6.71 -20.52 1.57
CA GLN A 166 -5.78 -21.18 2.49
C GLN A 166 -4.67 -21.86 1.71
N VAL A 167 -3.42 -21.48 1.99
CA VAL A 167 -2.24 -22.16 1.45
C VAL A 167 -1.31 -22.47 2.60
N VAL A 168 -1.16 -23.75 2.92
CA VAL A 168 -0.25 -24.22 3.97
C VAL A 168 1.13 -24.41 3.35
N ILE A 169 2.14 -23.75 3.90
CA ILE A 169 3.53 -24.02 3.55
C ILE A 169 3.91 -25.39 4.15
N PRO A 170 4.56 -26.29 3.40
CA PRO A 170 5.05 -27.54 3.96
C PRO A 170 6.08 -27.27 5.05
N ASP A 171 6.26 -28.23 5.96
CA ASP A 171 7.33 -28.18 6.95
C ASP A 171 8.68 -28.00 6.24
N MET A 172 9.25 -26.82 6.39
CA MET A 172 10.46 -26.39 5.69
C MET A 172 11.51 -26.00 6.71
N ASP A 173 12.71 -26.55 6.54
CA ASP A 173 13.86 -26.14 7.32
C ASP A 173 14.33 -24.75 6.88
N CYS A 174 13.79 -23.73 7.55
CA CYS A 174 14.09 -22.33 7.28
C CYS A 174 15.57 -21.99 7.55
N VAL A 175 16.22 -22.70 8.49
CA VAL A 175 17.65 -22.50 8.79
C VAL A 175 18.48 -23.03 7.63
N ALA A 176 18.20 -24.25 7.15
CA ALA A 176 18.86 -24.82 5.98
C ALA A 176 18.62 -23.97 4.72
N LEU A 177 17.39 -23.48 4.51
CA LEU A 177 17.09 -22.57 3.40
C LEU A 177 17.89 -21.28 3.49
N ALA A 178 17.97 -20.65 4.67
CA ALA A 178 18.71 -19.41 4.87
C ALA A 178 20.21 -19.60 4.63
N HIS A 179 20.82 -20.66 5.16
CA HIS A 179 22.23 -20.98 4.91
C HIS A 179 22.51 -21.36 3.45
N GLY A 180 21.59 -22.08 2.81
CA GLY A 180 21.69 -22.52 1.41
C GLY A 180 21.19 -21.50 0.38
N ASN A 181 20.75 -20.31 0.81
CA ASN A 181 20.20 -19.28 -0.07
C ASN A 181 21.30 -18.70 -0.99
N GLN A 182 21.12 -18.88 -2.29
CA GLN A 182 22.00 -18.43 -3.37
C GLN A 182 21.21 -17.60 -4.39
N PRO A 183 20.96 -16.31 -4.11
CA PRO A 183 20.19 -15.46 -5.00
C PRO A 183 20.76 -15.43 -6.41
N LYS A 184 19.94 -15.74 -7.41
CA LYS A 184 20.34 -15.77 -8.81
C LYS A 184 19.14 -15.56 -9.73
N SER A 185 19.41 -15.06 -10.93
CA SER A 185 18.37 -14.98 -11.96
C SER A 185 18.10 -16.35 -12.57
N LEU A 186 16.82 -16.63 -12.77
CA LEU A 186 16.33 -17.83 -13.43
C LEU A 186 15.75 -17.49 -14.81
N PRO A 187 15.79 -18.43 -15.78
CA PRO A 187 15.09 -18.27 -17.04
C PRO A 187 13.60 -18.07 -16.81
N LYS A 188 12.99 -17.11 -17.53
CA LYS A 188 11.56 -16.80 -17.45
C LYS A 188 10.75 -17.82 -18.27
N PRO A 189 9.87 -18.63 -17.66
CA PRO A 189 8.94 -19.49 -18.39
C PRO A 189 7.89 -18.67 -19.17
N LYS A 190 7.22 -19.27 -20.15
CA LYS A 190 6.18 -18.58 -20.96
C LYS A 190 5.00 -18.04 -20.13
N GLN A 191 4.70 -18.71 -19.02
CA GLN A 191 3.68 -18.32 -18.03
C GLN A 191 4.09 -17.12 -17.18
N ILE A 192 5.31 -16.61 -17.31
CA ILE A 192 5.73 -15.38 -16.65
C ILE A 192 5.84 -14.28 -17.70
N MET A 193 5.17 -13.16 -17.45
CA MET A 193 5.32 -11.93 -18.23
C MET A 193 6.31 -10.99 -17.55
N SER A 194 7.11 -10.30 -18.35
CA SER A 194 7.96 -9.22 -17.82
C SER A 194 7.09 -8.04 -17.38
N LEU A 195 7.60 -7.24 -16.46
CA LEU A 195 6.90 -6.01 -16.05
C LEU A 195 6.88 -4.96 -17.16
N GLN A 196 7.80 -5.03 -18.13
CA GLN A 196 7.72 -4.20 -19.34
C GLN A 196 6.53 -4.60 -20.22
N GLU A 197 6.32 -5.91 -20.44
CA GLU A 197 5.11 -6.41 -21.11
C GLU A 197 3.85 -5.95 -20.36
N LEU A 198 3.85 -6.05 -19.03
CA LEU A 198 2.72 -5.62 -18.19
C LEU A 198 2.43 -4.12 -18.35
N ASN A 199 3.48 -3.29 -18.43
CA ASN A 199 3.33 -1.85 -18.65
C ASN A 199 2.74 -1.47 -20.00
N TYR A 200 2.79 -2.35 -21.01
CA TYR A 200 2.09 -2.10 -22.28
C TYR A 200 0.58 -2.38 -22.20
N LEU A 201 0.11 -3.08 -21.16
CA LEU A 201 -1.29 -3.42 -20.98
C LEU A 201 -2.07 -2.39 -20.15
N ILE A 202 -1.37 -1.50 -19.45
CA ILE A 202 -2.00 -0.58 -18.50
C ILE A 202 -2.40 0.76 -19.11
N ALA A 203 -3.50 1.30 -18.61
CA ALA A 203 -3.93 2.67 -18.86
C ALA A 203 -3.23 3.67 -17.89
N PRO A 204 -3.13 4.96 -18.27
CA PRO A 204 -2.70 6.00 -17.34
C PRO A 204 -3.71 6.18 -16.20
N THR A 205 -3.24 6.61 -15.03
CA THR A 205 -4.11 6.84 -13.86
C THR A 205 -4.33 8.34 -13.61
N PRO A 206 -5.56 8.78 -13.27
CA PRO A 206 -5.89 10.18 -13.03
C PRO A 206 -5.61 10.63 -11.59
N TYR A 207 -4.74 9.94 -10.85
CA TYR A 207 -4.58 10.09 -9.39
C TYR A 207 -4.41 11.56 -8.94
N PHE A 208 -3.50 12.29 -9.58
CA PHE A 208 -3.20 13.66 -9.18
C PHE A 208 -4.28 14.66 -9.62
N GLU A 209 -4.99 14.38 -10.70
CA GLU A 209 -6.14 15.18 -11.15
C GLU A 209 -7.28 15.05 -10.16
N GLN A 210 -7.64 13.82 -9.80
CA GLN A 210 -8.67 13.54 -8.79
C GLN A 210 -8.27 14.08 -7.40
N LEU A 211 -7.00 13.98 -7.02
CA LEU A 211 -6.53 14.58 -5.76
C LEU A 211 -6.70 16.11 -5.77
N ALA A 212 -6.43 16.76 -6.90
CA ALA A 212 -6.56 18.19 -7.04
C ALA A 212 -8.03 18.63 -7.00
N GLU A 213 -8.91 17.94 -7.72
CA GLU A 213 -10.36 18.15 -7.69
C GLU A 213 -10.91 17.99 -6.27
N LEU A 214 -10.50 16.93 -5.58
CA LEU A 214 -10.88 16.68 -4.21
C LEU A 214 -10.37 17.78 -3.28
N THR A 215 -9.10 18.17 -3.40
CA THR A 215 -8.54 19.27 -2.59
C THR A 215 -9.29 20.58 -2.82
N ALA A 216 -9.66 20.88 -4.07
CA ALA A 216 -10.45 22.07 -4.40
C ALA A 216 -11.86 22.00 -3.78
N ALA A 217 -12.51 20.84 -3.80
CA ALA A 217 -13.80 20.65 -3.13
C ALA A 217 -13.71 20.88 -1.61
N LEU A 218 -12.64 20.39 -0.97
CA LEU A 218 -12.36 20.58 0.46
C LEU A 218 -12.06 22.04 0.83
N ALA A 219 -11.60 22.84 -0.12
CA ALA A 219 -11.33 24.26 0.11
C ALA A 219 -12.60 25.03 0.54
N HIS A 220 -13.78 24.52 0.19
CA HIS A 220 -15.07 25.15 0.52
C HIS A 220 -15.78 24.51 1.73
N THR A 221 -15.19 23.50 2.36
CA THR A 221 -15.79 22.83 3.52
C THR A 221 -15.09 23.20 4.83
N ASN A 222 -15.85 23.32 5.91
CA ASN A 222 -15.28 23.52 7.25
C ASN A 222 -15.10 22.19 8.01
N GLY A 223 -15.84 21.16 7.61
CA GLY A 223 -15.84 19.85 8.27
C GLY A 223 -15.35 18.68 7.41
N LEU A 224 -15.06 17.58 8.11
CA LEU A 224 -14.68 16.27 7.61
C LEU A 224 -15.87 15.47 7.04
N GLN A 225 -17.09 15.69 7.51
CA GLN A 225 -18.29 15.05 6.97
C GLN A 225 -18.56 15.49 5.55
N ASP A 226 -18.46 16.79 5.29
CA ASP A 226 -18.54 17.35 3.94
C ASP A 226 -17.36 16.87 3.10
N ALA A 227 -16.18 16.72 3.71
CA ALA A 227 -15.01 16.14 3.07
C ALA A 227 -15.23 14.69 2.62
N TYR A 228 -15.80 13.85 3.50
CA TYR A 228 -16.14 12.47 3.20
C TYR A 228 -17.28 12.37 2.20
N ALA A 229 -18.30 13.23 2.29
CA ALA A 229 -19.38 13.30 1.30
C ALA A 229 -18.84 13.69 -0.08
N ALA A 230 -17.91 14.63 -0.15
CA ALA A 230 -17.19 14.95 -1.40
C ALA A 230 -16.35 13.77 -1.91
N CYS A 231 -15.84 12.92 -1.00
CA CYS A 231 -15.16 11.67 -1.35
C CYS A 231 -16.11 10.53 -1.74
N GLN A 232 -17.42 10.56 -1.44
CA GLN A 232 -18.32 9.42 -1.69
C GLN A 232 -18.50 9.09 -3.17
N ASN A 233 -18.26 10.06 -4.06
CA ASN A 233 -18.28 9.88 -5.52
C ASN A 233 -16.91 9.53 -6.12
N ILE A 234 -15.86 9.52 -5.30
CA ILE A 234 -14.51 9.11 -5.68
C ILE A 234 -14.24 7.78 -4.97
N GLN A 235 -13.46 6.87 -5.56
CA GLN A 235 -13.08 5.64 -4.87
C GLN A 235 -12.18 6.01 -3.68
N ALA A 236 -12.75 6.36 -2.52
CA ALA A 236 -12.09 7.01 -1.40
C ALA A 236 -10.89 6.20 -0.85
N GLU A 237 -10.91 4.88 -1.05
CA GLU A 237 -9.84 3.93 -0.75
C GLU A 237 -8.54 4.23 -1.51
N TRP A 238 -8.63 4.96 -2.62
CA TRP A 238 -7.52 5.46 -3.43
C TRP A 238 -6.59 6.41 -2.68
N PHE A 239 -7.13 7.20 -1.74
CA PHE A 239 -6.40 8.26 -1.04
C PHE A 239 -6.09 7.88 0.40
N SER A 240 -4.79 7.87 0.73
CA SER A 240 -4.35 7.69 2.12
C SER A 240 -4.44 8.99 2.94
N ARG A 241 -4.50 10.14 2.28
CA ARG A 241 -4.54 11.47 2.89
C ARG A 241 -5.39 12.42 2.05
N LEU A 242 -6.11 13.30 2.74
CA LEU A 242 -6.85 14.41 2.15
C LEU A 242 -6.21 15.71 2.61
N TYR A 243 -6.09 16.68 1.71
CA TYR A 243 -5.48 17.95 2.02
C TYR A 243 -6.56 19.00 2.18
N TRP A 244 -6.71 19.51 3.41
CA TRP A 244 -7.84 20.34 3.78
C TRP A 244 -7.63 21.83 3.51
N GLY A 245 -6.39 22.32 3.70
CA GLY A 245 -6.06 23.73 3.46
C GLY A 245 -4.77 24.17 4.16
N MET A 246 -4.57 25.48 4.22
CA MET A 246 -3.47 26.12 4.96
C MET A 246 -4.02 26.93 6.13
N VAL A 247 -3.27 27.01 7.22
CA VAL A 247 -3.57 27.82 8.41
C VAL A 247 -2.33 28.58 8.85
N SER A 248 -2.48 29.54 9.77
CA SER A 248 -1.33 30.14 10.44
C SER A 248 -0.65 29.10 11.34
N GLY A 249 0.67 29.13 11.42
CA GLY A 249 1.42 28.24 12.30
C GLY A 249 1.08 28.45 13.78
N SER A 250 0.68 29.66 14.17
CA SER A 250 0.20 29.96 15.53
C SER A 250 -1.08 29.21 15.90
N SER A 251 -1.89 28.86 14.90
CA SER A 251 -3.16 28.13 15.06
C SER A 251 -2.95 26.64 15.29
N VAL A 252 -1.74 26.14 14.97
CA VAL A 252 -1.36 24.74 15.16
C VAL A 252 -0.79 24.58 16.56
N GLY A 253 -1.31 23.62 17.31
CA GLY A 253 -0.85 23.30 18.67
C GLY A 253 0.55 22.66 18.76
N LEU A 254 1.44 22.96 17.81
CA LEU A 254 2.81 22.42 17.73
C LEU A 254 3.81 23.57 17.85
N GLU A 255 4.74 23.49 18.80
CA GLU A 255 5.71 24.57 19.05
C GLU A 255 6.56 24.90 17.82
N ALA A 256 7.03 23.86 17.11
CA ALA A 256 7.82 24.01 15.89
C ALA A 256 7.05 24.70 14.74
N ALA A 257 5.72 24.71 14.79
CA ALA A 257 4.87 25.32 13.77
C ALA A 257 4.63 26.81 14.01
N LYS A 258 4.73 27.31 15.25
CA LYS A 258 4.36 28.69 15.61
C LYS A 258 5.09 29.78 14.83
N SER A 259 6.32 29.50 14.39
CA SER A 259 7.14 30.44 13.61
C SER A 259 6.86 30.43 12.10
N TRP A 260 5.93 29.58 11.64
CA TRP A 260 5.59 29.47 10.23
C TRP A 260 4.33 30.26 9.90
N ASP A 261 4.42 31.14 8.90
CA ASP A 261 3.26 31.92 8.44
C ASP A 261 2.16 31.04 7.82
N LYS A 262 2.56 29.91 7.23
CA LYS A 262 1.67 28.98 6.52
C LYS A 262 2.02 27.54 6.88
N VAL A 263 1.03 26.83 7.42
CA VAL A 263 1.09 25.40 7.68
C VAL A 263 -0.01 24.70 6.91
N ILE A 264 0.37 23.70 6.13
CA ILE A 264 -0.54 22.86 5.35
C ILE A 264 -1.14 21.81 6.30
N VAL A 265 -2.46 21.67 6.28
CA VAL A 265 -3.20 20.70 7.08
C VAL A 265 -3.72 19.58 6.19
N ALA A 266 -3.40 18.35 6.56
CA ALA A 266 -3.91 17.15 5.91
C ALA A 266 -4.61 16.25 6.92
N VAL A 267 -5.67 15.58 6.50
CA VAL A 267 -6.32 14.50 7.22
C VAL A 267 -5.73 13.17 6.75
N ASP A 268 -5.06 12.46 7.64
CA ASP A 268 -4.56 11.11 7.44
C ASP A 268 -5.69 10.10 7.63
N LEU A 269 -6.01 9.39 6.55
CA LEU A 269 -7.05 8.39 6.48
C LEU A 269 -6.51 6.97 6.68
N THR A 270 -5.20 6.77 6.82
CA THR A 270 -4.60 5.42 6.91
C THR A 270 -5.21 4.56 8.02
N LYS A 271 -5.64 5.17 9.13
CA LYS A 271 -6.41 4.52 10.18
C LYS A 271 -7.91 4.79 9.97
N ASN A 272 -8.62 3.84 9.36
CA ASN A 272 -10.06 3.95 9.04
C ASN A 272 -10.96 4.34 10.23
N VAL A 273 -10.53 4.00 11.44
CA VAL A 273 -11.29 4.21 12.69
C VAL A 273 -10.93 5.53 13.36
N HIS A 274 -9.73 6.05 13.11
CA HIS A 274 -9.21 7.24 13.79
C HIS A 274 -8.38 8.10 12.83
N PRO A 275 -9.03 8.87 11.95
CA PRO A 275 -8.30 9.84 11.15
C PRO A 275 -7.54 10.81 12.07
N THR A 276 -6.35 11.22 11.63
CA THR A 276 -5.48 12.12 12.38
C THR A 276 -5.05 13.29 11.53
N LEU A 277 -4.78 14.44 12.13
CA LEU A 277 -4.17 15.54 11.41
C LEU A 277 -2.68 15.30 11.22
N ARG A 278 -2.20 15.65 10.03
CA ARG A 278 -0.79 15.83 9.72
C ARG A 278 -0.58 17.25 9.26
N TYR A 279 0.59 17.79 9.59
CA TYR A 279 0.93 19.15 9.26
C TYR A 279 2.20 19.16 8.41
N TYR A 280 2.23 20.01 7.40
CA TYR A 280 3.37 20.18 6.52
C TYR A 280 3.75 21.65 6.40
N ALA A 281 5.02 21.89 6.16
CA ALA A 281 5.57 23.21 5.87
C ALA A 281 6.21 23.22 4.48
N TYR A 282 6.20 24.37 3.81
CA TYR A 282 6.90 24.58 2.55
C TYR A 282 7.82 25.79 2.66
N GLN A 283 9.11 25.58 2.45
CA GLN A 283 10.11 26.63 2.41
C GLN A 283 10.41 26.98 0.95
N GLU A 284 9.88 28.11 0.51
CA GLU A 284 9.93 28.55 -0.89
C GLU A 284 11.36 28.74 -1.40
N ALA A 285 12.22 29.43 -0.63
CA ALA A 285 13.60 29.71 -1.01
C ALA A 285 14.44 28.45 -1.31
N GLN A 286 14.07 27.30 -0.72
CA GLN A 286 14.78 26.03 -0.92
C GLN A 286 13.96 25.01 -1.73
N HIS A 287 12.74 25.35 -2.14
CA HIS A 287 11.77 24.43 -2.73
C HIS A 287 11.64 23.10 -1.97
N ARG A 288 11.59 23.20 -0.63
CA ARG A 288 11.58 22.06 0.29
C ARG A 288 10.29 21.96 1.07
N PHE A 289 9.78 20.74 1.19
CA PHE A 289 8.66 20.41 2.05
C PHE A 289 9.16 19.74 3.32
N PHE A 290 8.48 20.00 4.42
CA PHE A 290 8.74 19.41 5.72
C PHE A 290 7.44 18.83 6.27
N GLU A 291 7.56 17.80 7.09
CA GLU A 291 6.47 17.25 7.91
C GLU A 291 6.74 17.61 9.35
N PHE A 292 5.74 18.15 10.04
CA PHE A 292 5.83 18.37 11.47
C PHE A 292 5.55 17.04 12.17
N THR A 293 6.61 16.36 12.61
CA THR A 293 6.57 15.26 13.59
C THR A 293 6.88 15.88 14.97
N PRO A 294 7.30 15.13 16.02
CA PRO A 294 7.90 15.79 17.19
C PRO A 294 9.05 16.74 16.84
N GLU A 295 9.71 16.51 15.70
CA GLU A 295 10.71 17.40 15.09
C GLU A 295 10.28 17.83 13.68
N LEU A 296 10.90 18.86 13.11
CA LEU A 296 10.63 19.28 11.73
C LEU A 296 11.47 18.46 10.75
N GLU A 297 10.85 17.52 10.04
CA GLU A 297 11.56 16.58 9.18
C GLU A 297 11.44 16.93 7.69
N PRO A 298 12.55 17.04 6.94
CA PRO A 298 12.50 17.29 5.50
C PRO A 298 11.95 16.09 4.73
N LEU A 299 11.00 16.34 3.83
CA LEU A 299 10.45 15.31 2.96
C LEU A 299 11.40 14.99 1.81
N LYS A 300 11.78 13.71 1.70
CA LYS A 300 12.58 13.20 0.58
C LYS A 300 11.87 13.44 -0.75
N ARG A 301 12.65 13.71 -1.81
CA ARG A 301 12.13 14.01 -3.17
C ARG A 301 11.14 12.96 -3.70
N ILE A 302 11.42 11.69 -3.42
CA ILE A 302 10.64 10.52 -3.87
C ILE A 302 9.56 10.07 -2.86
N LYS A 303 9.35 10.80 -1.76
CA LYS A 303 8.26 10.47 -0.83
C LYS A 303 6.93 10.84 -1.48
N PHE A 304 5.98 9.92 -1.53
CA PHE A 304 4.71 10.12 -2.23
C PHE A 304 3.94 11.35 -1.73
N SER A 305 3.97 11.60 -0.42
CA SER A 305 3.42 12.81 0.20
C SER A 305 3.95 14.11 -0.38
N ARG A 306 5.24 14.16 -0.74
CA ARG A 306 5.83 15.34 -1.36
C ARG A 306 5.33 15.51 -2.79
N LEU A 307 5.12 14.42 -3.53
CA LEU A 307 4.59 14.48 -4.90
C LEU A 307 3.16 15.03 -4.91
N GLU A 308 2.33 14.56 -3.98
CA GLU A 308 0.99 15.11 -3.75
C GLU A 308 1.05 16.60 -3.40
N LEU A 309 1.84 16.98 -2.38
CA LEU A 309 1.99 18.37 -1.94
C LEU A 309 2.40 19.32 -3.07
N VAL A 310 3.35 18.91 -3.93
CA VAL A 310 3.77 19.71 -5.10
C VAL A 310 2.59 19.98 -6.05
N LYS A 311 1.66 19.02 -6.20
CA LYS A 311 0.53 19.14 -7.11
C LYS A 311 -0.59 20.01 -6.58
N ILE A 312 -0.84 19.95 -5.28
CA ILE A 312 -1.97 20.63 -4.65
C ILE A 312 -1.61 22.00 -4.07
N LEU A 313 -0.34 22.28 -3.75
CA LEU A 313 0.08 23.55 -3.15
C LEU A 313 -0.45 24.78 -3.92
N PRO A 314 -0.46 24.82 -5.27
CA PRO A 314 -0.98 25.97 -6.02
C PRO A 314 -2.47 26.23 -5.85
N ILE A 315 -3.25 25.23 -5.43
CA ILE A 315 -4.72 25.31 -5.30
C ILE A 315 -5.18 25.34 -3.84
N MET A 316 -4.26 25.26 -2.88
CA MET A 316 -4.59 25.28 -1.46
C MET A 316 -5.10 26.66 -1.03
N GLN A 317 -6.18 26.68 -0.26
CA GLN A 317 -6.75 27.90 0.31
C GLN A 317 -6.40 28.03 1.79
N PHE A 318 -6.32 29.29 2.25
CA PHE A 318 -6.14 29.59 3.66
C PHE A 318 -7.48 29.45 4.40
N LYS A 319 -7.44 28.86 5.59
CA LYS A 319 -8.59 28.59 6.46
C LYS A 319 -8.40 29.36 7.77
N SER A 320 -9.50 29.71 8.43
CA SER A 320 -9.44 30.39 9.72
C SER A 320 -9.12 29.43 10.87
N ASP A 321 -8.75 30.02 12.01
CA ASP A 321 -8.47 29.27 13.24
C ASP A 321 -9.72 28.55 13.74
N GLU A 322 -10.90 29.18 13.60
CA GLU A 322 -12.18 28.59 13.94
C GLU A 322 -12.46 27.34 13.09
N ALA A 323 -12.22 27.42 11.78
CA ALA A 323 -12.40 26.27 10.88
C ALA A 323 -11.47 25.10 11.25
N LEU A 324 -10.23 25.40 11.69
CA LEU A 324 -9.32 24.35 12.17
C LEU A 324 -9.82 23.72 13.48
N GLN A 325 -10.34 24.53 14.40
CA GLN A 325 -10.91 24.04 15.67
C GLN A 325 -12.14 23.17 15.43
N GLU A 326 -13.00 23.54 14.48
CA GLU A 326 -14.16 22.75 14.04
C GLU A 326 -13.71 21.38 13.51
N LEU A 327 -12.75 21.35 12.58
CA LEU A 327 -12.18 20.10 12.05
C LEU A 327 -11.60 19.22 13.18
N GLN A 328 -10.85 19.81 14.12
CA GLN A 328 -10.29 19.09 15.26
C GLN A 328 -11.37 18.55 16.22
N GLN A 329 -12.44 19.30 16.43
CA GLN A 329 -13.58 18.86 17.24
C GLN A 329 -14.31 17.70 16.56
N GLU A 330 -14.53 17.79 15.27
CA GLU A 330 -15.18 16.74 14.49
C GLU A 330 -14.38 15.44 14.50
N LEU A 331 -13.07 15.51 14.30
CA LEU A 331 -12.18 14.35 14.41
C LEU A 331 -12.23 13.70 15.79
N ARG A 332 -12.35 14.49 16.87
CA ARG A 332 -12.53 13.96 18.23
C ARG A 332 -13.88 13.25 18.40
N GLN A 333 -14.95 13.81 17.85
CA GLN A 333 -16.28 13.18 17.88
C GLN A 333 -16.31 11.88 17.06
N PHE A 334 -15.64 11.86 15.91
CA PHE A 334 -15.47 10.65 15.09
C PHE A 334 -14.82 9.53 15.91
N ARG A 335 -13.69 9.82 16.57
CA ARG A 335 -13.00 8.85 17.44
C ARG A 335 -13.88 8.35 18.60
N TYR A 336 -14.65 9.25 19.22
CA TYR A 336 -15.55 8.90 20.32
C TYR A 336 -16.66 7.94 19.88
N LYS A 337 -17.26 8.16 18.71
CA LYS A 337 -18.30 7.28 18.15
C LYS A 337 -17.75 5.87 17.90
N VAL A 338 -16.55 5.75 17.31
CA VAL A 338 -16.00 4.42 17.01
C VAL A 338 -15.60 3.66 18.29
N ASN A 339 -14.97 4.32 19.26
CA ASN A 339 -14.63 3.69 20.55
C ASN A 339 -15.87 3.13 21.27
N LYS A 340 -17.01 3.84 21.17
CA LYS A 340 -18.29 3.38 21.75
C LYS A 340 -18.81 2.13 21.02
N CYS A 341 -18.75 2.09 19.69
CA CYS A 341 -19.12 0.92 18.91
C CYS A 341 -18.21 -0.30 19.17
N GLU A 342 -16.90 -0.10 19.29
CA GLU A 342 -15.95 -1.19 19.58
C GLU A 342 -16.14 -1.76 20.99
N SER A 343 -16.42 -0.91 21.99
CA SER A 343 -16.70 -1.35 23.37
C SER A 343 -17.96 -2.20 23.50
N LEU A 344 -18.95 -2.00 22.62
CA LEU A 344 -20.17 -2.81 22.56
C LEU A 344 -19.97 -4.13 21.80
N SER A 345 -18.96 -4.22 20.92
CA SER A 345 -18.65 -5.44 20.16
C SER A 345 -17.75 -6.44 20.91
N GLN A 346 -17.22 -6.06 22.07
CA GLN A 346 -16.48 -6.96 22.98
C GLN A 346 -17.36 -7.58 24.08
N VAL A 347 -18.66 -7.26 24.08
CA VAL A 347 -19.68 -7.87 24.93
C VAL A 347 -20.68 -8.58 24.02
N GLY A 348 -20.27 -9.72 23.46
CA GLY A 348 -21.08 -10.53 22.55
C GLY A 348 -20.52 -11.92 22.40
#